data_AF-A0A2V9ICD1-F1
#
_entry.id   AF-A0A2V9ICD1-F1
#
_cell.length_a   1.000
_cell.length_b   1.000
_cell.length_c   1.000
_cell.angle_alpha   90.00
_cell.angle_beta   90.00
_cell.angle_gamma   90.00
#
_symmetry.space_group_name_H-M   'P 1'
#
loop_
_entity.id
_entity.type
_entity.pdbx_description
1 polymer ?
#
loop_
_entity_poly.entity_id
_entity_poly.type
_entity_poly.pdbx_seq_one_letter_code
_entity_poly.pdbx_strand_id
1 'polypeptide(L)'
;MGPEAGRRVGSPELRRQIRYASESRRHLVEDLKRGLGGLATIGSVAPFVGLFGTTIGIINAFQGMRIKNVVGIEAVAGGIAEALVTTAFGLFV
;
A
#
# COMPACT_ATOMS: atom_id res chain seq x y z
N MET A 1 54.60 39.06 6.78
CA MET A 1 54.13 38.48 5.51
C MET A 1 54.05 36.97 5.70
N GLY A 2 52.84 36.41 5.66
CA GLY A 2 52.61 34.96 5.64
C GLY A 2 51.24 34.55 6.17
N PRO A 3 50.15 34.65 5.38
CA PRO A 3 48.87 34.05 5.73
C PRO A 3 48.70 32.74 4.93
N GLU A 4 48.96 31.59 5.55
CA GLU A 4 48.74 30.25 4.95
C GLU A 4 47.90 29.36 5.91
N ALA A 5 46.97 29.96 6.64
CA ALA A 5 45.99 29.25 7.47
C ALA A 5 44.59 29.39 6.83
N GLY A 6 44.39 28.84 5.63
CA GLY A 6 43.17 29.10 4.88
C GLY A 6 42.91 28.19 3.69
N ARG A 7 42.80 26.86 3.91
CA ARG A 7 41.95 25.90 3.14
C ARG A 7 42.40 24.47 3.39
N ARG A 8 41.84 23.80 4.40
CA ARG A 8 41.67 22.33 4.39
C ARG A 8 40.21 21.93 4.55
N VAL A 9 39.31 22.80 4.12
CA VAL A 9 37.90 22.44 3.93
C VAL A 9 37.80 21.69 2.61
N GLY A 10 37.85 20.36 2.68
CA GLY A 10 37.48 19.46 1.58
C GLY A 10 38.65 18.74 0.90
N SER A 11 39.41 17.92 1.63
CA SER A 11 40.36 16.99 1.00
C SER A 11 39.62 16.01 0.06
N PRO A 12 40.17 15.66 -1.12
CA PRO A 12 39.61 14.66 -2.04
C PRO A 12 39.36 13.30 -1.39
N GLU A 13 40.13 12.97 -0.35
CA GLU A 13 40.03 11.75 0.46
C GLU A 13 38.78 11.73 1.33
N LEU A 14 38.47 12.83 2.03
CA LEU A 14 37.24 12.94 2.83
C LEU A 14 35.99 12.77 1.95
N ARG A 15 35.99 13.38 0.76
CA ARG A 15 34.90 13.19 -0.23
C ARG A 15 34.80 11.73 -0.68
N ARG A 16 35.92 11.01 -0.77
CA ARG A 16 35.97 9.59 -1.14
C ARG A 16 35.45 8.70 0.00
N GLN A 17 35.84 8.97 1.24
CA GLN A 17 35.35 8.28 2.43
C GLN A 17 33.83 8.47 2.61
N ILE A 18 33.33 9.69 2.44
CA ILE A 18 31.89 9.97 2.46
C ILE A 18 31.16 9.17 1.36
N ARG A 19 31.73 9.07 0.15
CA ARG A 19 31.16 8.26 -0.94
C ARG A 19 31.13 6.77 -0.60
N TYR A 20 32.23 6.17 -0.14
CA TYR A 20 32.25 4.75 0.25
C TYR A 20 31.26 4.42 1.38
N ALA A 21 31.18 5.30 2.39
CA ALA A 21 30.19 5.16 3.46
C ALA A 21 28.75 5.28 2.93
N SER A 22 28.50 6.17 1.96
CA SER A 22 27.19 6.34 1.34
C SER A 22 26.80 5.15 0.43
N GLU A 23 27.76 4.53 -0.25
CA GLU A 23 27.54 3.34 -1.08
C GLU A 23 27.16 2.13 -0.21
N SER A 24 27.89 1.89 0.87
CA SER A 24 27.57 0.82 1.82
C SER A 24 26.17 0.99 2.43
N ARG A 25 25.80 2.23 2.77
CA ARG A 25 24.44 2.56 3.25
C ARG A 25 23.37 2.32 2.20
N ARG A 26 23.64 2.57 0.91
CA ARG A 26 22.68 2.34 -0.18
C ARG A 26 22.32 0.87 -0.30
N HIS A 27 23.31 -0.03 -0.26
CA HIS A 27 23.07 -1.48 -0.31
C HIS A 27 22.21 -1.95 0.87
N LEU A 28 22.52 -1.51 2.09
CA LEU A 28 21.70 -1.83 3.27
C LEU A 28 20.24 -1.38 3.11
N VAL A 29 20.02 -0.16 2.58
CA VAL A 29 18.67 0.36 2.33
C VAL A 29 17.96 -0.43 1.22
N GLU A 30 18.67 -0.88 0.21
CA GLU A 30 18.12 -1.70 -0.87
C GLU A 30 17.68 -3.08 -0.36
N ASP A 31 18.47 -3.70 0.51
CA ASP A 31 18.11 -4.95 1.16
C ASP A 31 16.86 -4.80 2.05
N LEU A 32 16.77 -3.70 2.80
CA LEU A 32 15.59 -3.37 3.63
C LEU A 32 14.35 -3.05 2.78
N LYS A 33 14.52 -2.60 1.53
CA LYS A 33 13.43 -2.34 0.59
C LYS A 33 12.88 -3.59 -0.08
N ARG A 34 13.53 -4.74 0.08
CA ARG A 34 13.06 -6.00 -0.50
C ARG A 34 11.64 -6.29 -0.01
N GLY A 35 10.72 -6.48 -0.96
CA GLY A 35 9.32 -6.76 -0.67
C GLY A 35 8.42 -5.54 -0.42
N LEU A 36 8.97 -4.35 -0.12
CA LEU A 36 8.15 -3.15 0.08
C LEU A 36 7.35 -2.77 -1.16
N GLY A 37 7.91 -2.97 -2.36
CA GLY A 37 7.18 -2.72 -3.61
C GLY A 37 5.93 -3.59 -3.74
N GLY A 38 6.04 -4.89 -3.41
CA GLY A 38 4.89 -5.80 -3.43
C GLY A 38 3.85 -5.46 -2.37
N LEU A 39 4.29 -5.12 -1.15
CA LEU A 39 3.41 -4.64 -0.08
C LEU A 39 2.66 -3.37 -0.49
N ALA A 40 3.35 -2.43 -1.14
CA ALA A 40 2.73 -1.20 -1.65
C ALA A 40 1.67 -1.48 -2.72
N THR A 41 1.91 -2.44 -3.61
CA THR A 41 0.92 -2.86 -4.62
C THR A 41 -0.27 -3.58 -3.98
N ILE A 42 -0.04 -4.48 -3.03
CA ILE A 42 -1.13 -5.21 -2.35
C ILE A 42 -2.03 -4.21 -1.61
N GLY A 43 -1.44 -3.33 -0.79
CA GLY A 43 -2.20 -2.33 -0.05
C GLY A 43 -2.92 -1.33 -0.94
N SER A 44 -2.37 -0.98 -2.12
CA SER A 44 -3.04 -0.06 -3.04
C SER A 44 -4.22 -0.69 -3.79
N VAL A 45 -4.17 -2.00 -4.06
CA VAL A 45 -5.21 -2.72 -4.81
C VAL A 45 -6.29 -3.31 -3.90
N ALA A 46 -5.98 -3.61 -2.62
CA ALA A 46 -6.92 -4.23 -1.69
C ALA A 46 -8.29 -3.52 -1.54
N PRO A 47 -8.37 -2.17 -1.49
CA PRO A 47 -9.67 -1.48 -1.41
C PRO A 47 -10.57 -1.76 -2.62
N PHE A 48 -9.97 -1.90 -3.81
CA PHE A 48 -10.70 -2.21 -5.04
C PHE A 48 -11.20 -3.65 -5.06
N VAL A 49 -10.45 -4.59 -4.48
CA VAL A 49 -10.91 -5.98 -4.30
C VAL A 49 -12.12 -6.02 -3.36
N GLY A 50 -12.11 -5.26 -2.26
CA GLY A 50 -13.24 -5.14 -1.35
C GLY A 50 -14.48 -4.51 -1.99
N LEU A 51 -14.30 -3.42 -2.76
CA LEU A 51 -15.37 -2.77 -3.51
C LEU A 51 -15.99 -3.71 -4.56
N PHE A 52 -15.16 -4.49 -5.24
CA PHE A 52 -15.61 -5.50 -6.19
C PHE A 52 -16.47 -6.57 -5.51
N GLY A 53 -16.05 -7.06 -4.34
CA GLY A 53 -16.84 -7.98 -3.51
C GLY A 53 -18.22 -7.41 -3.16
N THR A 54 -18.29 -6.14 -2.80
CA THR A 54 -19.56 -5.47 -2.46
C THR A 54 -20.49 -5.40 -3.67
N THR A 55 -19.93 -5.13 -4.85
CA THR A 55 -20.69 -5.08 -6.09
C THR A 55 -21.33 -6.44 -6.39
N ILE A 56 -20.57 -7.52 -6.27
CA ILE A 56 -21.07 -8.88 -6.45
C ILE A 56 -22.12 -9.23 -5.39
N GLY A 57 -21.87 -8.91 -4.11
CA GLY A 57 -22.79 -9.21 -3.01
C GLY A 57 -24.15 -8.54 -3.19
N ILE A 58 -24.16 -7.28 -3.62
CA ILE A 58 -25.40 -6.54 -3.92
C ILE A 58 -26.13 -7.20 -5.09
N ILE A 59 -25.43 -7.55 -6.18
CA ILE A 59 -26.04 -8.25 -7.33
C ILE A 59 -26.71 -9.56 -6.86
N ASN A 60 -26.02 -10.35 -6.05
CA ASN A 60 -26.54 -11.61 -5.53
C ASN A 60 -27.76 -11.41 -4.62
N ALA A 61 -27.77 -10.38 -3.78
CA ALA A 61 -28.91 -10.05 -2.93
C ALA A 61 -30.17 -9.75 -3.77
N PHE A 62 -30.04 -8.91 -4.81
CA PHE A 62 -31.15 -8.60 -5.71
C PHE A 62 -31.57 -9.78 -6.59
N GLN A 63 -30.63 -10.64 -7.02
CA GLN A 63 -30.96 -11.87 -7.72
C GLN A 63 -31.77 -12.83 -6.84
N GLY A 64 -31.40 -12.96 -5.56
CA GLY A 64 -32.13 -13.77 -4.58
C GLY A 64 -33.55 -13.26 -4.35
N MET A 65 -33.74 -11.94 -4.25
CA MET A 65 -35.04 -11.28 -4.18
C MET A 65 -35.93 -11.69 -5.37
N ARG A 66 -35.38 -11.62 -6.59
CA ARG A 66 -36.08 -11.99 -7.83
C ARG A 66 -36.49 -13.46 -7.86
N ILE A 67 -35.59 -14.37 -7.47
CA ILE A 67 -35.85 -15.82 -7.51
C ILE A 67 -36.93 -16.22 -6.50
N LYS A 68 -36.91 -15.62 -5.30
CA LYS A 68 -37.88 -15.91 -4.24
C LYS A 68 -39.22 -15.21 -4.42
N ASN A 69 -39.35 -14.30 -5.39
CA ASN A 69 -40.52 -13.43 -5.59
C ASN A 69 -40.93 -12.68 -4.31
N VAL A 70 -39.98 -12.43 -3.40
CA VAL A 70 -40.20 -11.64 -2.18
C VAL A 70 -39.70 -10.24 -2.45
N VAL A 71 -40.47 -9.21 -2.09
CA VAL A 71 -40.10 -7.80 -2.27
C VAL A 71 -39.99 -7.14 -0.91
N GLY A 72 -39.03 -6.23 -0.75
CA GLY A 72 -38.83 -5.45 0.47
C GLY A 72 -37.37 -5.41 0.94
N ILE A 73 -37.05 -4.45 1.81
CA ILE A 73 -35.69 -4.24 2.34
C ILE A 73 -35.22 -5.47 3.12
N GLU A 74 -36.12 -6.13 3.86
CA GLU A 74 -35.80 -7.34 4.64
C GLU A 74 -35.24 -8.47 3.76
N ALA A 75 -35.69 -8.58 2.51
CA ALA A 75 -35.23 -9.61 1.58
C ALA A 75 -33.78 -9.42 1.10
N VAL A 76 -33.24 -8.20 1.18
CA VAL A 76 -31.86 -7.88 0.75
C VAL A 76 -30.95 -7.46 1.90
N ALA A 77 -31.49 -7.10 3.06
CA ALA A 77 -30.74 -6.55 4.18
C ALA A 77 -29.55 -7.44 4.61
N GLY A 78 -29.77 -8.75 4.71
CA GLY A 78 -28.71 -9.70 5.05
C GLY A 78 -27.60 -9.75 4.00
N GLY A 79 -27.96 -9.88 2.71
CA GLY A 79 -26.98 -9.96 1.62
C GLY A 79 -26.19 -8.66 1.41
N ILE A 80 -26.82 -7.51 1.65
CA ILE A 80 -26.12 -6.21 1.62
C ILE A 80 -25.19 -6.07 2.83
N ALA A 81 -25.59 -6.52 4.03
CA ALA A 81 -24.71 -6.49 5.20
C ALA A 81 -23.45 -7.34 4.98
N GLU A 82 -23.59 -8.55 4.41
CA GLU A 82 -22.46 -9.40 4.04
C GLU A 82 -21.57 -8.75 2.97
N ALA A 83 -22.18 -8.09 1.98
CA ALA A 83 -21.44 -7.34 0.96
C ALA A 83 -20.57 -6.24 1.60
N LEU A 84 -21.08 -5.48 2.59
CA LEU A 84 -20.32 -4.42 3.24
C LEU A 84 -19.08 -4.92 3.98
N VAL A 85 -19.12 -6.16 4.50
CA VAL A 85 -17.96 -6.78 5.16
C VAL A 85 -16.78 -6.93 4.19
N THR A 86 -17.02 -7.18 2.90
CA THR A 86 -15.91 -7.31 1.93
C THR A 86 -15.18 -5.99 1.71
N THR A 87 -15.88 -4.86 1.68
CA THR A 87 -15.22 -3.53 1.63
C THR A 87 -14.43 -3.27 2.91
N ALA A 88 -14.97 -3.61 4.09
CA ALA A 88 -14.25 -3.44 5.35
C ALA A 88 -12.92 -4.21 5.36
N PHE A 89 -12.90 -5.43 4.83
CA PHE A 89 -11.66 -6.19 4.65
C PHE A 89 -10.71 -5.54 3.65
N GLY A 90 -11.20 -5.02 2.51
CA GLY A 90 -10.36 -4.33 1.53
C GLY A 90 -9.68 -3.07 2.08
N LEU A 91 -10.27 -2.42 3.08
CA LEU A 91 -9.68 -1.27 3.79
C LEU A 91 -8.75 -1.69 4.94
N PHE A 92 -8.90 -2.90 5.47
CA PHE A 92 -8.11 -3.42 6.57
C PHE A 92 -6.73 -3.93 6.12
N VAL A 93 -6.66 -4.48 4.90
CA VAL A 93 -5.45 -5.00 4.25
C VAL A 93 -4.52 -3.86 3.83
#